data_AF-A0A1H1MEX5-F1
#
_entry.id   AF-A0A1H1MEX5-F1
#
_cell.length_a   1.000
_cell.length_b   1.000
_cell.length_c   1.000
_cell.angle_alpha   90.00
_cell.angle_beta   90.00
_cell.angle_gamma   90.00
#
_symmetry.space_group_name_H-M   'P 1'
#
loop_
_entity.id
_entity.type
_entity.pdbx_description
1 polymer ?
#
loop_
_entity_poly.entity_id
_entity_poly.type
_entity_poly.pdbx_seq_one_letter_code
_entity_poly.pdbx_strand_id
1 'polypeptide(L)'
;MAVAAFVFADAYALLRLLWATGSRWGYTACDRTVEQTAEQVATGCGAARLDSLPFWSGWGAVGLCAALVVVTALGVVRPGRTAAAGLWVSAAVLVALSFPGHLVFQFAAAAGHPTDWRDLADRVVLLGGGLLVAAAAASAWPRAQGVPRRAGVRPAPGWLRGWAYAGCALPLLGWTVPHTLWLLGVPFGIPAEMLAKVHEDISLPMGIALCAVPALGGLLTLGLVGRWGQEFPPWVPVLAGRRVPRLLALVPAGVVSVAVTSYGLIGVSMIVTALAEGQTTWAGLASAWAVTGTEVLFLAWGVALGVATLGYHLLTRASSLAGRP
;
A
#
# COMPACT_ATOMS: atom_id res chain seq x y z
N MET A 1 -18.89 0.04 -13.43
CA MET A 1 -17.51 -0.07 -12.93
C MET A 1 -16.50 0.31 -14.01
N ALA A 2 -16.45 -0.36 -15.17
CA ALA A 2 -15.52 0.00 -16.25
C ALA A 2 -15.66 1.47 -16.73
N VAL A 3 -16.89 1.95 -16.95
CA VAL A 3 -17.14 3.36 -17.34
C VAL A 3 -16.68 4.34 -16.25
N ALA A 4 -16.95 4.05 -14.97
CA ALA A 4 -16.48 4.89 -13.88
C ALA A 4 -14.94 4.93 -13.81
N ALA A 5 -14.25 3.82 -14.12
CA ALA A 5 -12.79 3.74 -14.14
C ALA A 5 -12.20 4.57 -15.27
N PHE A 6 -12.86 4.54 -16.43
CA PHE A 6 -12.52 5.41 -17.55
C PHE A 6 -12.74 6.89 -17.20
N VAL A 7 -13.89 7.27 -16.63
CA VAL A 7 -14.17 8.66 -16.22
C VAL A 7 -13.15 9.16 -15.20
N PHE A 8 -12.77 8.33 -14.22
CA PHE A 8 -11.71 8.66 -13.27
C PHE A 8 -10.37 8.89 -14.00
N ALA A 9 -9.97 7.94 -14.86
CA ALA A 9 -8.70 8.01 -15.57
C ALA A 9 -8.62 9.25 -16.47
N ASP A 10 -9.71 9.57 -17.17
CA ASP A 10 -9.83 10.73 -18.05
C ASP A 10 -9.77 12.05 -17.26
N ALA A 11 -10.55 12.17 -16.18
CA ALA A 11 -10.52 13.34 -15.31
C ALA A 11 -9.13 13.57 -14.69
N TYR A 12 -8.47 12.50 -14.23
CA TYR A 12 -7.12 12.59 -13.66
C TYR A 12 -6.07 12.93 -14.73
N ALA A 13 -6.20 12.39 -15.94
CA ALA A 13 -5.35 12.74 -17.08
C ALA A 13 -5.49 14.22 -17.47
N LEU A 14 -6.71 14.75 -17.50
CA LEU A 14 -6.98 16.16 -17.75
C LEU A 14 -6.35 17.05 -16.67
N LEU A 15 -6.47 16.68 -15.39
CA LEU A 15 -5.82 17.40 -14.29
C LEU A 15 -4.29 17.43 -14.45
N ARG A 16 -3.67 16.29 -14.77
CA ARG A 16 -2.22 16.19 -15.01
C ARG A 16 -1.79 16.98 -16.25
N LEU A 17 -2.61 17.01 -17.30
CA LEU A 17 -2.35 17.80 -18.50
C LEU A 17 -2.44 19.30 -18.22
N LEU A 18 -3.43 19.73 -17.42
CA LEU A 18 -3.52 21.12 -16.94
C LEU A 18 -2.25 21.52 -16.17
N TRP A 19 -1.73 20.64 -15.32
CA TRP A 19 -0.47 20.90 -14.63
C TRP A 19 0.73 20.96 -15.57
N ALA A 20 0.84 20.04 -16.53
CA ALA A 20 1.94 20.03 -17.50
C ALA A 20 1.94 21.25 -18.44
N THR A 21 0.78 21.83 -18.70
CA THR A 21 0.60 23.01 -19.58
C THR A 21 0.70 24.36 -18.86
N GLY A 22 0.91 24.36 -17.53
CA GLY A 22 1.22 25.58 -16.76
C GLY A 22 0.22 25.92 -15.65
N SER A 23 -0.94 25.25 -15.58
CA SER A 23 -1.84 25.44 -14.44
C SER A 23 -1.20 24.92 -13.15
N ARG A 24 -1.45 25.60 -12.04
CA ARG A 24 -0.98 25.19 -10.70
C ARG A 24 -2.13 25.01 -9.71
N TRP A 25 -3.36 25.01 -10.21
CA TRP A 25 -4.55 24.82 -9.39
C TRP A 25 -4.53 23.43 -8.73
N GLY A 26 -4.64 23.39 -7.40
CA GLY A 26 -4.59 22.15 -6.62
C GLY A 26 -3.19 21.50 -6.51
N TYR A 27 -2.17 22.04 -7.17
CA TYR A 27 -0.79 21.54 -7.06
C TYR A 27 -0.15 21.99 -5.74
N THR A 28 0.79 21.17 -5.24
CA THR A 28 1.64 21.50 -4.09
C THR A 28 3.09 21.30 -4.49
N ALA A 29 3.93 22.30 -4.18
CA ALA A 29 5.36 22.30 -4.43
C ALA A 29 6.16 22.24 -3.11
N CYS A 30 5.54 21.80 -2.01
CA CYS A 30 6.18 21.80 -0.71
C CYS A 30 7.41 20.89 -0.69
N ASP A 31 8.54 21.47 -0.31
CA ASP A 31 9.73 20.71 0.04
C ASP A 31 9.47 20.02 1.38
N ARG A 32 9.47 18.68 1.34
CA ARG A 32 9.15 17.82 2.48
C ARG A 32 10.35 17.52 3.36
N THR A 33 11.53 18.01 2.96
CA THR A 33 12.76 17.89 3.76
C THR A 33 12.92 19.04 4.75
N VAL A 34 12.09 20.07 4.65
CA VAL A 34 12.14 21.28 5.48
C VAL A 34 10.78 21.52 6.11
N GLU A 35 10.78 21.92 7.38
CA GLU A 35 9.57 22.30 8.09
C GLU A 35 8.93 23.54 7.44
N GLN A 36 7.64 23.45 7.11
CA GLN A 36 6.89 24.50 6.42
C GLN A 36 5.88 25.13 7.39
N THR A 37 5.69 26.44 7.29
CA THR A 37 4.62 27.13 8.03
C THR A 37 3.25 26.75 7.47
N ALA A 38 2.21 26.85 8.32
CA ALA A 38 0.83 26.56 7.92
C ALA A 38 0.38 27.39 6.70
N GLU A 39 0.87 28.63 6.59
CA GLU A 39 0.58 29.53 5.47
C GLU A 39 1.23 29.06 4.15
N GLN A 40 2.49 28.61 4.21
CA GLN A 40 3.18 28.04 3.05
C GLN A 40 2.47 26.76 2.56
N VAL A 41 2.07 25.87 3.48
CA VAL A 41 1.33 24.65 3.13
C VAL A 41 -0.03 24.99 2.52
N ALA A 42 -0.78 25.94 3.09
CA ALA A 42 -2.09 26.33 2.60
C ALA A 42 -2.06 26.86 1.15
N THR A 43 -0.96 27.51 0.76
CA THR A 43 -0.76 28.06 -0.60
C THR A 43 -0.12 27.07 -1.57
N GLY A 44 0.29 25.88 -1.11
CA GLY A 44 1.00 24.88 -1.92
C GLY A 44 2.47 25.23 -2.15
N CYS A 45 3.09 25.92 -1.18
CA CYS A 45 4.51 26.28 -1.12
C CYS A 45 5.03 26.97 -2.38
N GLY A 46 4.28 27.97 -2.86
CA GLY A 46 4.68 28.73 -4.04
C GLY A 46 4.53 27.96 -5.35
N ALA A 47 3.69 26.92 -5.39
CA ALA A 47 3.33 26.20 -6.63
C ALA A 47 3.02 27.14 -7.80
N ALA A 48 2.38 28.27 -7.55
CA ALA A 48 2.06 29.29 -8.57
C ALA A 48 3.30 29.91 -9.25
N ARG A 49 4.49 29.83 -8.65
CA ARG A 49 5.77 30.35 -9.15
C ARG A 49 6.59 29.33 -9.94
N LEU A 50 6.11 28.08 -10.06
CA LEU A 50 6.81 27.06 -10.83
C LEU A 50 6.60 27.27 -12.32
N ASP A 51 7.67 27.65 -13.04
CA ASP A 51 7.63 27.83 -14.49
C ASP A 51 7.57 26.49 -15.24
N SER A 52 8.17 25.43 -14.69
CA SER A 52 8.17 24.10 -15.29
C SER A 52 8.13 22.99 -14.24
N LEU A 53 7.60 21.82 -14.63
CA LEU A 53 7.57 20.63 -13.79
C LEU A 53 8.70 19.67 -14.21
N PRO A 54 9.38 19.02 -13.25
CA PRO A 54 10.22 17.87 -13.55
C PRO A 54 9.50 16.83 -14.42
N PHE A 55 10.23 16.11 -15.26
CA PHE A 55 9.64 15.19 -16.23
C PHE A 55 8.61 14.25 -15.61
N TRP A 56 8.95 13.60 -14.49
CA TRP A 56 8.07 12.62 -13.83
C TRP A 56 6.84 13.22 -13.16
N SER A 57 6.85 14.50 -12.76
CA SER A 57 5.69 15.18 -12.21
C SER A 57 4.86 15.94 -13.27
N GLY A 58 5.47 16.24 -14.42
CA GLY A 58 4.84 16.84 -15.60
C GLY A 58 4.52 15.82 -16.70
N TRP A 59 5.23 15.90 -17.83
CA TRP A 59 4.93 15.13 -19.06
C TRP A 59 5.00 13.60 -18.91
N GLY A 60 5.88 13.09 -18.05
CA GLY A 60 5.93 11.67 -17.70
C GLY A 60 4.65 11.20 -17.02
N ALA A 61 4.11 11.99 -16.09
CA ALA A 61 2.81 11.70 -15.45
C ALA A 61 1.65 11.75 -16.46
N VAL A 62 1.68 12.68 -17.41
CA VAL A 62 0.70 12.75 -18.52
C VAL A 62 0.74 11.48 -19.36
N GLY A 63 1.94 11.00 -19.73
CA GLY A 63 2.11 9.75 -20.48
C GLY A 63 1.56 8.52 -19.74
N LEU A 64 1.80 8.43 -18.42
CA LEU A 64 1.24 7.37 -17.58
C LEU A 64 -0.29 7.44 -17.50
N CYS A 65 -0.86 8.65 -17.40
CA CYS A 65 -2.30 8.84 -17.38
C CYS A 65 -2.94 8.51 -18.74
N ALA A 66 -2.29 8.86 -19.85
CA ALA A 66 -2.74 8.46 -21.19
C ALA A 66 -2.77 6.94 -21.34
N ALA A 67 -1.75 6.23 -20.85
CA ALA A 67 -1.75 4.76 -20.81
C ALA A 67 -2.89 4.21 -19.96
N LEU A 68 -3.17 4.81 -18.78
CA LEU A 68 -4.31 4.44 -17.93
C LEU A 68 -5.66 4.63 -18.65
N VAL A 69 -5.86 5.74 -19.36
CA VAL A 69 -7.05 6.00 -20.18
C VAL A 69 -7.21 4.94 -21.26
N VAL A 70 -6.13 4.60 -21.97
CA VAL A 70 -6.16 3.53 -23.00
C VAL A 70 -6.53 2.19 -22.39
N VAL A 71 -5.91 1.79 -21.28
CA VAL A 71 -6.20 0.51 -20.60
C VAL A 71 -7.65 0.46 -20.10
N THR A 72 -8.15 1.55 -19.52
CA THR A 72 -9.54 1.63 -19.04
C THR A 72 -10.55 1.65 -20.19
N ALA A 73 -10.27 2.34 -21.29
CA ALA A 73 -11.07 2.31 -22.51
C ALA A 73 -11.10 0.91 -23.13
N LEU A 74 -9.97 0.21 -23.22
CA LEU A 74 -9.91 -1.18 -23.66
C LEU A 74 -10.72 -2.10 -22.74
N GLY A 75 -10.70 -1.85 -21.43
CA GLY A 75 -11.54 -2.54 -20.45
C GLY A 75 -13.05 -2.34 -20.66
N VAL A 76 -13.45 -1.17 -21.18
CA VAL A 76 -14.84 -0.87 -21.55
C VAL A 76 -15.23 -1.52 -22.88
N VAL A 77 -14.39 -1.38 -23.91
CA VAL A 77 -14.73 -1.75 -25.29
C VAL A 77 -14.47 -3.24 -25.59
N ARG A 78 -13.44 -3.83 -24.99
CA ARG A 78 -13.02 -5.23 -25.23
C ARG A 78 -12.71 -5.94 -23.91
N PRO A 79 -13.74 -6.24 -23.08
CA PRO A 79 -13.52 -6.97 -21.84
C PRO A 79 -12.93 -8.35 -22.15
N GLY A 80 -11.81 -8.66 -21.50
CA GLY A 80 -11.04 -9.87 -21.76
C GLY A 80 -9.92 -10.04 -20.74
N ARG A 81 -9.24 -11.20 -20.77
CA ARG A 81 -8.16 -11.51 -19.81
C ARG A 81 -7.00 -10.52 -19.88
N THR A 82 -6.62 -10.09 -21.07
CA THR A 82 -5.55 -9.12 -21.30
C THR A 82 -5.92 -7.74 -20.76
N ALA A 83 -7.11 -7.25 -21.10
CA ALA A 83 -7.63 -5.97 -20.58
C ALA A 83 -7.75 -6.00 -19.05
N ALA A 84 -8.26 -7.09 -18.47
CA ALA A 84 -8.37 -7.23 -17.03
C ALA A 84 -6.99 -7.34 -16.34
N ALA A 85 -5.99 -7.99 -16.94
CA ALA A 85 -4.62 -7.98 -16.45
C ALA A 85 -4.03 -6.57 -16.47
N GLY A 86 -4.21 -5.82 -17.55
CA GLY A 86 -3.82 -4.42 -17.64
C GLY A 86 -4.46 -3.56 -16.55
N LEU A 87 -5.77 -3.70 -16.33
CA LEU A 87 -6.49 -3.00 -15.26
C LEU A 87 -5.97 -3.36 -13.87
N TRP A 88 -5.64 -4.64 -13.60
CA TRP A 88 -5.03 -5.03 -12.31
C TRP A 88 -3.65 -4.41 -12.10
N VAL A 89 -2.81 -4.37 -13.13
CA VAL A 89 -1.50 -3.70 -13.08
C VAL A 89 -1.69 -2.20 -12.81
N SER A 90 -2.57 -1.53 -13.56
CA SER A 90 -2.88 -0.11 -13.35
C SER A 90 -3.41 0.17 -11.94
N ALA A 91 -4.29 -0.68 -11.42
CA ALA A 91 -4.80 -0.54 -10.06
C ALA A 91 -3.67 -0.67 -9.01
N ALA A 92 -2.79 -1.66 -9.16
CA ALA A 92 -1.66 -1.85 -8.27
C ALA A 92 -0.70 -0.64 -8.30
N VAL A 93 -0.43 -0.09 -9.49
CA VAL A 93 0.40 1.12 -9.65
C VAL A 93 -0.26 2.32 -8.97
N LEU A 94 -1.57 2.56 -9.15
CA LEU A 94 -2.26 3.67 -8.50
C LEU A 94 -2.26 3.54 -6.96
N VAL A 95 -2.46 2.34 -6.44
CA VAL A 95 -2.37 2.06 -5.00
C VAL A 95 -0.94 2.28 -4.51
N ALA A 96 0.08 1.84 -5.25
CA ALA A 96 1.48 2.10 -4.91
C ALA A 96 1.79 3.61 -4.89
N LEU A 97 1.33 4.36 -5.90
CA LEU A 97 1.53 5.80 -6.03
C LEU A 97 0.77 6.62 -4.99
N SER A 98 -0.38 6.16 -4.48
CA SER A 98 -1.00 6.78 -3.30
C SER A 98 -0.10 6.72 -2.05
N PHE A 99 0.88 5.82 -2.08
CA PHE A 99 1.87 5.57 -1.03
C PHE A 99 1.17 5.47 0.35
N PRO A 100 0.32 4.45 0.51
CA PRO A 100 -0.67 4.36 1.58
C PRO A 100 -0.06 4.20 2.97
N GLY A 101 1.20 3.77 3.09
CA GLY A 101 1.94 3.84 4.36
C GLY A 101 2.03 5.27 4.88
N HIS A 102 2.33 6.23 4.01
CA HIS A 102 2.34 7.65 4.37
C HIS A 102 0.96 8.21 4.66
N LEU A 103 -0.11 7.67 4.04
CA LEU A 103 -1.48 8.00 4.44
C LEU A 103 -1.73 7.63 5.90
N VAL A 104 -1.32 6.43 6.33
CA VAL A 104 -1.47 5.99 7.73
C VAL A 104 -0.72 6.94 8.68
N PHE A 105 0.52 7.31 8.35
CA PHE A 105 1.30 8.26 9.15
C PHE A 105 0.68 9.67 9.16
N GLN A 106 0.23 10.18 8.01
CA GLN A 106 -0.41 11.49 7.90
C GLN A 106 -1.74 11.54 8.65
N PHE A 107 -2.58 10.50 8.59
CA PHE A 107 -3.85 10.45 9.34
C PHE A 107 -3.59 10.40 10.85
N ALA A 108 -2.59 9.65 11.30
CA ALA A 108 -2.19 9.63 12.70
C ALA A 108 -1.62 10.99 13.16
N ALA A 109 -0.86 11.67 12.30
CA ALA A 109 -0.33 13.01 12.56
C ALA A 109 -1.40 14.12 12.50
N ALA A 110 -2.40 13.98 11.62
CA ALA A 110 -3.49 14.93 11.42
C ALA A 110 -4.38 15.10 12.67
N ALA A 111 -4.32 14.17 13.63
CA ALA A 111 -4.93 14.31 14.95
C ALA A 111 -4.22 15.33 15.87
N GLY A 112 -3.06 15.89 15.46
CA GLY A 112 -2.30 16.88 16.23
C GLY A 112 -1.74 18.06 15.41
N HIS A 113 -1.32 17.87 14.16
CA HIS A 113 -0.80 18.94 13.28
C HIS A 113 -1.17 18.66 11.82
N PRO A 114 -1.83 19.59 11.10
CA PRO A 114 -2.24 19.34 9.72
C PRO A 114 -1.02 19.18 8.80
N THR A 115 -0.94 18.00 8.20
CA THR A 115 -0.12 17.68 7.03
C THR A 115 -0.72 18.34 5.79
N ASP A 116 0.07 18.50 4.73
CA ASP A 116 -0.36 19.12 3.46
C ASP A 116 -1.67 18.49 2.92
N TRP A 117 -2.80 19.18 3.13
CA TRP A 117 -4.13 18.68 2.75
C TRP A 117 -4.26 18.42 1.25
N ARG A 118 -3.48 19.11 0.41
CA ARG A 118 -3.49 18.89 -1.05
C ARG A 118 -2.80 17.58 -1.40
N ASP A 119 -1.67 17.28 -0.76
CA ASP A 119 -0.99 15.99 -0.88
C ASP A 119 -1.87 14.84 -0.35
N LEU A 120 -2.48 15.04 0.82
CA LEU A 120 -3.40 14.05 1.39
C LEU A 120 -4.57 13.77 0.43
N ALA A 121 -5.17 14.82 -0.15
CA ALA A 121 -6.25 14.69 -1.11
C ALA A 121 -5.82 13.95 -2.39
N ASP A 122 -4.66 14.28 -2.98
CA ASP A 122 -4.16 13.58 -4.19
C ASP A 122 -3.94 12.09 -3.91
N ARG A 123 -3.38 11.74 -2.75
CA ARG A 123 -3.19 10.34 -2.35
C ARG A 123 -4.51 9.60 -2.14
N VAL A 124 -5.49 10.23 -1.51
CA VAL A 124 -6.84 9.65 -1.34
C VAL A 124 -7.51 9.44 -2.70
N VAL A 125 -7.37 10.40 -3.62
CA VAL A 125 -7.87 10.30 -5.00
C VAL A 125 -7.19 9.14 -5.75
N LEU A 126 -5.87 9.00 -5.65
CA LEU A 126 -5.11 7.90 -6.25
C LEU A 126 -5.53 6.54 -5.68
N LEU A 127 -5.70 6.43 -4.35
CA LEU A 127 -6.16 5.20 -3.71
C LEU A 127 -7.58 4.84 -4.16
N GLY A 128 -8.50 5.81 -4.13
CA GLY A 128 -9.87 5.63 -4.61
C GLY A 128 -9.93 5.20 -6.07
N GLY A 129 -9.13 5.85 -6.92
CA GLY A 129 -8.95 5.50 -8.32
C GLY A 129 -8.44 4.08 -8.53
N GLY A 130 -7.38 3.69 -7.79
CA GLY A 130 -6.84 2.34 -7.84
C GLY A 130 -7.86 1.27 -7.45
N LEU A 131 -8.62 1.49 -6.37
CA LEU A 131 -9.70 0.59 -5.94
C LEU A 131 -10.82 0.50 -6.97
N LEU A 132 -11.15 1.61 -7.62
CA LEU A 132 -12.19 1.67 -8.64
C LEU A 132 -11.77 0.96 -9.94
N VAL A 133 -10.50 1.12 -10.35
CA VAL A 133 -9.89 0.37 -11.47
C VAL A 133 -9.80 -1.12 -11.14
N ALA A 134 -9.47 -1.49 -9.90
CA ALA A 134 -9.49 -2.89 -9.44
C ALA A 134 -10.90 -3.50 -9.51
N ALA A 135 -11.93 -2.74 -9.12
CA ALA A 135 -13.32 -3.15 -9.25
C ALA A 135 -13.72 -3.34 -10.73
N ALA A 136 -13.25 -2.46 -11.62
CA ALA A 136 -13.42 -2.62 -13.07
C ALA A 136 -12.72 -3.90 -13.58
N ALA A 137 -11.47 -4.15 -13.16
CA ALA A 137 -10.71 -5.36 -13.50
C ALA A 137 -11.45 -6.64 -13.08
N ALA A 138 -11.98 -6.66 -11.85
CA ALA A 138 -12.77 -7.76 -11.32
C ALA A 138 -14.08 -7.98 -12.09
N SER A 139 -14.68 -6.91 -12.65
CA SER A 139 -15.89 -6.99 -13.47
C SER A 139 -15.61 -7.44 -14.92
N ALA A 140 -14.46 -7.08 -15.47
CA ALA A 140 -14.03 -7.43 -16.83
C ALA A 140 -13.48 -8.87 -16.93
N TRP A 141 -13.07 -9.46 -15.81
CA TRP A 141 -12.57 -10.83 -15.79
C TRP A 141 -13.72 -11.82 -16.06
N PRO A 142 -13.58 -12.78 -17.01
CA PRO A 142 -14.60 -13.77 -17.28
C PRO A 142 -14.96 -14.55 -16.01
N ARG A 143 -16.19 -14.37 -15.52
CA ARG A 143 -16.72 -15.17 -14.41
C ARG A 143 -17.01 -16.56 -14.95
N ALA A 144 -16.43 -17.59 -14.33
CA ALA A 144 -16.93 -18.94 -14.53
C ALA A 144 -18.37 -18.95 -13.98
N GLN A 145 -19.36 -19.17 -14.85
CA GLN A 145 -20.74 -19.37 -14.46
C GLN A 145 -20.83 -20.73 -13.77
N GLY A 146 -20.62 -20.74 -12.46
CA GLY A 146 -20.86 -21.90 -11.60
C GLY A 146 -21.84 -21.47 -10.51
N VAL A 147 -22.89 -22.26 -10.30
CA VAL A 147 -23.77 -22.12 -9.14
C VAL A 147 -22.87 -22.15 -7.89
N PRO A 148 -22.91 -21.14 -6.99
CA PRO A 148 -22.11 -21.16 -5.79
C PRO A 148 -22.60 -22.28 -4.88
N ARG A 149 -21.98 -23.46 -4.93
CA ARG A 149 -22.20 -24.50 -3.93
C ARG A 149 -21.47 -24.12 -2.65
N ARG A 150 -22.13 -24.32 -1.50
CA ARG A 150 -21.55 -24.10 -0.17
C ARG A 150 -20.41 -25.09 0.10
N ALA A 151 -19.21 -24.83 -0.42
CA ALA A 151 -18.00 -25.55 0.02
C ALA A 151 -17.54 -25.02 1.38
N GLY A 152 -17.56 -25.81 2.45
CA GLY A 152 -17.16 -25.39 3.80
C GLY A 152 -15.71 -24.91 3.91
N VAL A 153 -15.26 -24.59 5.12
CA VAL A 153 -13.87 -24.15 5.38
C VAL A 153 -12.87 -25.11 4.73
N ARG A 154 -11.96 -24.56 3.93
CA ARG A 154 -10.93 -25.35 3.26
C ARG A 154 -9.61 -25.26 4.02
N PRO A 155 -8.92 -26.38 4.24
CA PRO A 155 -7.58 -26.34 4.78
C PRO A 155 -6.63 -25.65 3.79
N ALA A 156 -5.84 -24.70 4.27
CA ALA A 156 -4.82 -24.05 3.47
C ALA A 156 -3.68 -25.04 3.15
N PRO A 157 -3.19 -25.12 1.89
CA PRO A 157 -2.04 -25.97 1.55
C PRO A 157 -0.75 -25.50 2.25
N GLY A 158 0.23 -26.41 2.37
CA GLY A 158 1.47 -26.17 3.14
C GLY A 158 2.27 -24.94 2.68
N TRP A 159 2.40 -24.73 1.37
CA TRP A 159 3.10 -23.57 0.82
C TRP A 159 2.43 -22.24 1.25
N LEU A 160 1.10 -22.17 1.21
CA LEU A 160 0.34 -20.99 1.61
C LEU A 160 0.50 -20.73 3.12
N ARG A 161 0.49 -21.79 3.94
CA ARG A 161 0.79 -21.67 5.37
C ARG A 161 2.18 -21.11 5.61
N GLY A 162 3.20 -21.58 4.88
CA GLY A 162 4.55 -21.06 4.97
C GLY A 162 4.62 -19.54 4.72
N TRP A 163 3.99 -19.06 3.65
CA TRP A 163 3.96 -17.62 3.34
C TRP A 163 3.12 -16.80 4.31
N ALA A 164 2.01 -17.34 4.82
CA ALA A 164 1.22 -16.66 5.84
C ALA A 164 1.98 -16.58 7.19
N TYR A 165 2.73 -17.62 7.55
CA TYR A 165 3.60 -17.61 8.73
C TYR A 165 4.75 -16.63 8.55
N ALA A 166 5.38 -16.57 7.38
CA ALA A 166 6.36 -15.54 7.07
C ALA A 166 5.76 -14.13 7.16
N GLY A 167 4.57 -13.91 6.58
CA GLY A 167 3.87 -12.63 6.65
C GLY A 167 3.40 -12.23 8.06
N CYS A 168 3.32 -13.19 8.98
CA CYS A 168 3.10 -12.94 10.40
C CYS A 168 4.43 -12.69 11.15
N ALA A 169 5.45 -13.50 10.91
CA ALA A 169 6.71 -13.47 11.64
C ALA A 169 7.57 -12.26 11.28
N LEU A 170 7.62 -11.86 10.01
CA LEU A 170 8.42 -10.71 9.55
C LEU A 170 8.08 -9.40 10.27
N PRO A 171 6.82 -8.92 10.32
CA PRO A 171 6.50 -7.69 11.06
C PRO A 171 6.63 -7.84 12.57
N LEU A 172 6.44 -9.04 13.13
CA LEU A 172 6.64 -9.26 14.57
C LEU A 172 8.12 -9.18 14.95
N LEU A 173 8.95 -9.98 14.30
CA LEU A 173 10.36 -10.13 14.66
C LEU A 173 11.23 -8.99 14.13
N GLY A 174 10.96 -8.53 12.91
CA GLY A 174 11.80 -7.54 12.25
C GLY A 174 11.38 -6.09 12.49
N TRP A 175 10.13 -5.83 12.88
CA TRP A 175 9.64 -4.48 13.17
C TRP A 175 9.23 -4.34 14.63
N THR A 176 8.23 -5.10 15.07
CA THR A 176 7.60 -4.92 16.38
C THR A 176 8.61 -5.08 17.51
N VAL A 177 9.43 -6.14 17.49
CA VAL A 177 10.43 -6.39 18.54
C VAL A 177 11.48 -5.28 18.60
N PRO A 178 12.20 -4.91 17.51
CA PRO A 178 13.15 -3.79 17.54
C PRO A 178 12.53 -2.47 18.00
N HIS A 179 11.35 -2.11 17.49
CA HIS A 179 10.70 -0.84 17.85
C HIS A 179 10.18 -0.83 19.29
N THR A 180 9.77 -1.99 19.83
CA THR A 180 9.42 -2.12 21.25
C THR A 180 10.66 -1.97 22.13
N LEU A 181 11.81 -2.51 21.73
CA LEU A 181 13.08 -2.29 22.42
C LEU A 181 13.46 -0.81 22.43
N TRP A 182 13.31 -0.12 21.29
CA TRP A 182 13.54 1.32 21.18
C TRP A 182 12.60 2.10 22.12
N LEU A 183 11.30 1.79 22.10
CA LEU A 183 10.30 2.39 22.99
C LEU A 183 10.63 2.21 24.48
N LEU A 184 11.33 1.13 24.83
CA LEU A 184 11.78 0.82 26.19
C LEU A 184 13.16 1.44 26.53
N GLY A 185 13.75 2.23 25.64
CA GLY A 185 15.06 2.85 25.88
C GLY A 185 16.26 1.98 25.52
N VAL A 186 16.08 0.85 24.84
CA VAL A 186 17.17 -0.05 24.44
C VAL A 186 17.62 0.27 23.01
N PRO A 187 18.86 0.74 22.75
CA PRO A 187 19.35 1.10 21.42
C PRO A 187 19.74 -0.14 20.59
N PHE A 188 18.75 -1.00 20.32
CA PHE A 188 18.97 -2.23 19.58
C PHE A 188 19.24 -1.95 18.10
N GLY A 189 20.50 -2.17 17.67
CA GLY A 189 20.90 -2.05 16.26
C GLY A 189 20.90 -0.63 15.70
N ILE A 190 20.92 0.38 16.58
CA ILE A 190 21.08 1.81 16.26
C ILE A 190 22.01 2.48 17.29
N PRO A 191 22.65 3.61 16.94
CA PRO A 191 23.42 4.40 17.91
C PRO A 191 22.52 5.01 19.01
N ALA A 192 23.07 5.20 20.21
CA ALA A 192 22.30 5.71 21.36
C ALA A 192 21.78 7.14 21.14
N GLU A 193 22.57 7.97 20.47
CA GLU A 193 22.20 9.32 20.06
C GLU A 193 21.03 9.35 19.07
N MET A 194 20.90 8.31 18.22
CA MET A 194 19.75 8.17 17.32
C MET A 194 18.49 7.82 18.10
N LEU A 195 18.60 6.93 19.10
CA LEU A 195 17.47 6.59 19.96
C LEU A 195 16.98 7.79 20.79
N ALA A 196 17.91 8.62 21.28
CA ALA A 196 17.55 9.85 22.01
C ALA A 196 16.68 10.77 21.15
N LYS A 197 17.07 11.01 19.88
CA LYS A 197 16.28 11.80 18.93
C LYS A 197 14.91 11.20 18.66
N VAL A 198 14.83 9.88 18.48
CA VAL A 198 13.53 9.19 18.28
C VAL A 198 12.58 9.43 19.46
N HIS A 199 13.07 9.46 20.70
CA HIS A 199 12.24 9.76 21.86
C HIS A 199 11.81 11.23 21.97
N GLU A 200 12.60 12.15 21.42
CA GLU A 200 12.25 13.58 21.34
C GLU A 200 11.17 13.80 20.26
N ASP A 201 11.27 13.11 19.12
CA ASP A 201 10.42 13.32 17.95
C ASP A 201 9.10 12.52 17.99
N ILE A 202 9.07 11.35 18.66
CA ILE A 202 7.93 10.44 18.65
C ILE A 202 7.22 10.45 20.00
N SER A 203 5.96 10.92 20.00
CA SER A 203 5.10 10.83 21.19
C SER A 203 4.84 9.38 21.60
N LEU A 204 4.71 9.13 22.90
CA LEU A 204 4.44 7.79 23.45
C LEU A 204 3.24 7.08 22.78
N PRO A 205 2.08 7.71 22.54
CA PRO A 205 0.97 7.06 21.82
C PRO A 205 1.34 6.63 20.41
N MET A 206 2.12 7.44 19.69
CA MET A 206 2.61 7.10 18.36
C MET A 206 3.59 5.91 18.43
N GLY A 207 4.53 5.92 19.37
CA GLY A 207 5.45 4.81 19.60
C GLY A 207 4.74 3.48 19.89
N ILE A 208 3.67 3.51 20.70
CA ILE A 208 2.83 2.32 20.95
C ILE A 208 2.12 1.88 19.67
N ALA A 209 1.53 2.81 18.91
CA ALA A 209 0.84 2.49 17.66
C ALA A 209 1.79 1.86 16.62
N LEU A 210 3.02 2.39 16.51
CA LEU A 210 4.09 1.85 15.66
C LEU A 210 4.43 0.40 15.99
N CYS A 211 4.34 -0.01 17.26
CA CYS A 211 4.58 -1.38 17.66
C CYS A 211 3.33 -2.26 17.46
N ALA A 212 2.17 -1.77 17.88
CA ALA A 212 0.94 -2.56 17.92
C ALA A 212 0.35 -2.84 16.53
N VAL A 213 0.34 -1.85 15.62
CA VAL A 213 -0.33 -1.98 14.32
C VAL A 213 0.33 -3.05 13.44
N PRO A 214 1.66 -3.10 13.27
CA PRO A 214 2.32 -4.15 12.50
C PRO A 214 2.18 -5.54 13.16
N ALA A 215 2.18 -5.61 14.49
CA ALA A 215 1.92 -6.86 15.20
C ALA A 215 0.52 -7.41 14.90
N LEU A 216 -0.50 -6.56 14.99
CA LEU A 216 -1.88 -6.90 14.64
C LEU A 216 -2.01 -7.28 13.16
N GLY A 217 -1.37 -6.52 12.25
CA GLY A 217 -1.34 -6.83 10.82
C GLY A 217 -0.71 -8.19 10.51
N GLY A 218 0.40 -8.51 11.19
CA GLY A 218 1.06 -9.81 11.12
C GLY A 218 0.12 -10.93 11.57
N LEU A 219 -0.49 -10.80 12.74
CA LEU A 219 -1.47 -11.76 13.25
C LEU A 219 -2.67 -11.91 12.31
N LEU A 220 -3.13 -10.80 11.71
CA LEU A 220 -4.25 -10.83 10.78
C LEU A 220 -3.93 -11.62 9.49
N THR A 221 -2.66 -11.70 9.11
CA THR A 221 -2.20 -12.50 7.97
C THR A 221 -2.47 -13.99 8.18
N LEU A 222 -2.49 -14.47 9.43
CA LEU A 222 -2.87 -15.85 9.75
C LEU A 222 -4.32 -16.17 9.37
N GLY A 223 -5.18 -15.16 9.22
CA GLY A 223 -6.56 -15.32 8.77
C GLY A 223 -6.66 -15.85 7.35
N LEU A 224 -5.65 -15.56 6.51
CA LEU A 224 -5.56 -16.08 5.15
C LEU A 224 -5.39 -17.61 5.10
N VAL A 225 -5.03 -18.22 6.22
CA VAL A 225 -4.88 -19.69 6.35
C VAL A 225 -5.74 -20.32 7.44
N GLY A 226 -6.24 -19.50 8.37
CA GLY A 226 -7.10 -19.90 9.46
C GLY A 226 -8.57 -20.00 9.08
N ARG A 227 -9.33 -20.72 9.90
CA ARG A 227 -10.80 -20.84 9.76
C ARG A 227 -11.48 -19.46 9.81
N TRP A 228 -10.97 -18.58 10.68
CA TRP A 228 -11.57 -17.28 10.97
C TRP A 228 -11.52 -16.29 9.80
N GLY A 229 -10.64 -16.49 8.82
CA GLY A 229 -10.66 -15.70 7.58
C GLY A 229 -11.55 -16.29 6.48
N GLN A 230 -12.20 -17.44 6.71
CA GLN A 230 -13.19 -18.04 5.80
C GLN A 230 -14.61 -18.00 6.41
N GLU A 231 -14.71 -18.12 7.73
CA GLU A 231 -15.96 -18.07 8.50
C GLU A 231 -15.74 -17.21 9.74
N PHE A 232 -16.71 -16.35 10.07
CA PHE A 232 -16.61 -15.51 11.25
C PHE A 232 -16.59 -16.38 12.52
N PRO A 233 -15.68 -16.09 13.47
CA PRO A 233 -15.61 -16.81 14.74
C PRO A 233 -16.94 -16.76 15.51
N PRO A 234 -17.21 -17.76 16.37
CA PRO A 234 -18.45 -17.82 17.14
C PRO A 234 -18.61 -16.65 18.14
N TRP A 235 -17.50 -15.99 18.50
CA TRP A 235 -17.50 -14.84 19.42
C TRP A 235 -17.82 -13.51 18.74
N VAL A 236 -17.93 -13.45 17.40
CA VAL A 236 -18.35 -12.22 16.69
C VAL A 236 -19.88 -12.16 16.69
N PRO A 237 -20.51 -11.23 17.43
CA PRO A 237 -21.97 -11.13 17.49
C PRO A 237 -22.54 -10.89 16.10
N VAL A 238 -23.75 -11.42 15.82
CA VAL A 238 -24.50 -11.26 14.55
C VAL A 238 -23.90 -11.99 13.32
N LEU A 239 -22.59 -12.20 13.26
CA LEU A 239 -21.91 -12.80 12.12
C LEU A 239 -21.38 -14.22 12.36
N ALA A 240 -21.42 -14.72 13.61
CA ALA A 240 -20.97 -16.05 13.99
C ALA A 240 -21.39 -17.14 12.99
N GLY A 241 -20.40 -17.91 12.50
CA GLY A 241 -20.62 -19.01 11.56
C GLY A 241 -21.01 -18.59 10.12
N ARG A 242 -21.18 -17.29 9.85
CA ARG A 242 -21.37 -16.79 8.48
C ARG A 242 -20.03 -16.78 7.76
N ARG A 243 -20.07 -16.88 6.43
CA ARG A 243 -18.85 -16.79 5.62
C ARG A 243 -18.32 -15.37 5.57
N VAL A 244 -17.00 -15.26 5.66
CA VAL A 244 -16.28 -14.03 5.38
C VAL A 244 -16.38 -13.78 3.87
N PRO A 245 -16.90 -12.63 3.42
CA PRO A 245 -16.89 -12.28 2.00
C PRO A 245 -15.44 -12.26 1.49
N ARG A 246 -15.16 -12.94 0.38
CA ARG A 246 -13.78 -13.10 -0.16
C ARG A 246 -13.05 -11.75 -0.32
N LEU A 247 -13.77 -10.72 -0.75
CA LEU A 247 -13.21 -9.38 -0.95
C LEU A 247 -12.85 -8.68 0.36
N LEU A 248 -13.51 -9.02 1.48
CA LEU A 248 -13.22 -8.45 2.79
C LEU A 248 -11.82 -8.83 3.28
N ALA A 249 -11.31 -10.00 2.90
CA ALA A 249 -9.94 -10.41 3.18
C ALA A 249 -8.95 -9.96 2.09
N LEU A 250 -9.33 -10.10 0.82
CA LEU A 250 -8.43 -9.84 -0.31
C LEU A 250 -8.06 -8.36 -0.49
N VAL A 251 -9.03 -7.45 -0.34
CA VAL A 251 -8.81 -6.02 -0.58
C VAL A 251 -7.83 -5.44 0.44
N PRO A 252 -8.06 -5.54 1.77
CA PRO A 252 -7.12 -4.98 2.73
C PRO A 252 -5.74 -5.66 2.68
N ALA A 253 -5.68 -6.99 2.55
CA ALA A 253 -4.40 -7.69 2.46
C ALA A 253 -3.62 -7.34 1.19
N GLY A 254 -4.31 -7.17 0.05
CA GLY A 254 -3.71 -6.73 -1.20
C GLY A 254 -3.21 -5.28 -1.15
N VAL A 255 -4.00 -4.37 -0.58
CA VAL A 255 -3.59 -2.96 -0.41
C VAL A 255 -2.36 -2.86 0.49
N VAL A 256 -2.36 -3.54 1.64
CA VAL A 256 -1.22 -3.54 2.56
C VAL A 256 0.00 -4.22 1.94
N SER A 257 -0.17 -5.29 1.17
CA SER A 257 0.94 -5.91 0.44
C SER A 257 1.60 -4.93 -0.52
N VAL A 258 0.81 -4.25 -1.37
CA VAL A 258 1.34 -3.24 -2.31
C VAL A 258 2.00 -2.08 -1.54
N ALA A 259 1.37 -1.62 -0.46
CA ALA A 259 1.89 -0.56 0.40
C ALA A 259 3.31 -0.88 0.91
N VAL A 260 3.43 -2.01 1.61
CA VAL A 260 4.65 -2.40 2.32
C VAL A 260 5.74 -2.81 1.32
N THR A 261 5.38 -3.50 0.22
CA THR A 261 6.32 -3.81 -0.86
C THR A 261 6.88 -2.55 -1.51
N SER A 262 6.01 -1.57 -1.80
CA SER A 262 6.45 -0.31 -2.42
C SER A 262 7.36 0.48 -1.48
N TYR A 263 7.02 0.52 -0.18
CA TYR A 263 7.84 1.17 0.84
C TYR A 263 9.24 0.55 0.89
N GLY A 264 9.32 -0.79 1.04
CA GLY A 264 10.62 -1.47 1.07
C GLY A 264 11.42 -1.32 -0.24
N LEU A 265 10.75 -1.33 -1.39
CA LEU A 265 11.44 -1.11 -2.68
C LEU A 265 12.03 0.30 -2.77
N ILE A 266 11.28 1.32 -2.33
CA ILE A 266 11.74 2.71 -2.30
C ILE A 266 12.91 2.84 -1.32
N GLY A 267 12.77 2.33 -0.09
CA GLY A 267 13.84 2.38 0.92
C GLY A 267 15.12 1.69 0.44
N VAL A 268 15.03 0.49 -0.13
CA VAL A 268 16.17 -0.20 -0.72
C VAL A 268 16.77 0.59 -1.87
N SER A 269 15.95 1.19 -2.75
CA SER A 269 16.46 2.02 -3.85
C SER A 269 17.21 3.25 -3.33
N MET A 270 16.71 3.91 -2.28
CA MET A 270 17.37 5.05 -1.65
C MET A 270 18.71 4.66 -1.03
N ILE A 271 18.78 3.50 -0.36
CA ILE A 271 20.04 2.97 0.19
C ILE A 271 21.05 2.72 -0.93
N VAL A 272 20.62 2.08 -2.03
CA VAL A 272 21.49 1.79 -3.18
C VAL A 272 21.99 3.08 -3.83
N THR A 273 21.11 4.05 -4.03
CA THR A 273 21.48 5.36 -4.60
C THR A 273 22.44 6.11 -3.68
N ALA A 274 22.17 6.18 -2.37
CA ALA A 274 23.04 6.84 -1.41
C ALA A 274 24.45 6.21 -1.34
N LEU A 275 24.55 4.88 -1.49
CA LEU A 275 25.84 4.20 -1.61
C LEU A 275 26.55 4.54 -2.92
N ALA A 276 25.83 4.53 -4.05
CA ALA A 276 26.39 4.83 -5.36
C ALA A 276 26.89 6.28 -5.48
N GLU A 277 26.21 7.21 -4.82
CA GLU A 277 26.54 8.64 -4.79
C GLU A 277 27.54 9.00 -3.69
N GLY A 278 27.96 8.03 -2.86
CA GLY A 278 28.90 8.26 -1.75
C GLY A 278 28.33 9.08 -0.59
N GLN A 279 27.01 9.24 -0.51
CA GLN A 279 26.32 9.91 0.61
C GLN A 279 26.32 9.06 1.89
N THR A 280 26.47 7.75 1.75
CA THR A 280 26.64 6.82 2.88
C THR A 280 27.69 5.75 2.56
N THR A 281 28.12 5.02 3.58
CA THR A 281 29.10 3.93 3.46
C THR A 281 28.53 2.63 4.05
N TRP A 282 29.11 1.49 3.66
CA TRP A 282 28.75 0.20 4.27
C TRP A 282 28.91 0.19 5.80
N ALA A 283 29.95 0.88 6.32
CA ALA A 283 30.14 1.04 7.76
C ALA A 283 29.03 1.88 8.40
N GLY A 284 28.57 2.94 7.73
CA GLY A 284 27.44 3.76 8.17
C GLY A 284 26.10 3.01 8.16
N LEU A 285 25.87 2.15 7.17
CA LEU A 285 24.69 1.29 7.15
C LEU A 285 24.74 0.23 8.26
N ALA A 286 25.93 -0.32 8.53
CA ALA A 286 26.14 -1.33 9.58
C ALA A 286 25.97 -0.76 10.99
N SER A 287 26.31 0.52 11.23
CA SER A 287 26.14 1.15 12.53
C SER A 287 24.66 1.35 12.91
N ALA A 288 23.78 1.49 11.91
CA ALA A 288 22.32 1.54 12.07
C ALA A 288 21.63 0.39 11.32
N TRP A 289 22.17 -0.83 11.46
CA TRP A 289 21.70 -1.98 10.68
C TRP A 289 20.23 -2.30 10.90
N ALA A 290 19.66 -1.99 12.07
CA ALA A 290 18.25 -2.25 12.33
C ALA A 290 17.33 -1.33 11.51
N VAL A 291 17.72 -0.07 11.28
CA VAL A 291 17.00 0.85 10.38
C VAL A 291 17.16 0.39 8.93
N THR A 292 18.40 0.14 8.50
CA THR A 292 18.68 -0.29 7.12
C THR A 292 18.01 -1.62 6.79
N GLY A 293 18.07 -2.58 7.71
CA GLY A 293 17.48 -3.91 7.57
C GLY A 293 15.95 -3.87 7.54
N THR A 294 15.34 -2.84 8.13
CA THR A 294 13.88 -2.65 8.11
C THR A 294 13.36 -2.38 6.70
N GLU A 295 14.13 -1.71 5.83
CA GLU A 295 13.72 -1.49 4.43
C GLU A 295 13.64 -2.79 3.63
N VAL A 296 14.63 -3.68 3.83
CA VAL A 296 14.64 -5.02 3.23
C VAL A 296 13.52 -5.88 3.82
N LEU A 297 13.28 -5.76 5.13
CA LEU A 297 12.20 -6.45 5.82
C LEU A 297 10.84 -6.07 5.24
N PHE A 298 10.59 -4.79 4.99
CA PHE A 298 9.34 -4.34 4.38
C PHE A 298 9.13 -4.97 3.01
N LEU A 299 10.16 -5.00 2.16
CA LEU A 299 10.06 -5.67 0.88
C LEU A 299 9.68 -7.15 1.04
N ALA A 300 10.37 -7.87 1.94
CA ALA A 300 10.09 -9.27 2.23
C ALA A 300 8.68 -9.50 2.81
N TRP A 301 8.25 -8.65 3.75
CA TRP A 301 6.94 -8.73 4.39
C TRP A 301 5.81 -8.49 3.39
N GLY A 302 5.91 -7.43 2.60
CA GLY A 302 4.93 -7.10 1.57
C GLY A 302 4.80 -8.21 0.52
N VAL A 303 5.92 -8.80 0.09
CA VAL A 303 5.93 -9.96 -0.82
C VAL A 303 5.28 -11.17 -0.18
N ALA A 304 5.64 -11.51 1.06
CA ALA A 304 5.06 -12.65 1.76
C ALA A 304 3.54 -12.53 1.92
N LEU A 305 3.06 -11.34 2.29
CA LEU A 305 1.64 -11.02 2.37
C LEU A 305 0.96 -11.10 0.99
N GLY A 306 1.62 -10.62 -0.06
CA GLY A 306 1.10 -10.69 -1.43
C GLY A 306 0.92 -12.12 -1.93
N VAL A 307 1.92 -12.97 -1.71
CA VAL A 307 1.86 -14.40 -2.04
C VAL A 307 0.79 -15.11 -1.22
N ALA A 308 0.67 -14.80 0.08
CA ALA A 308 -0.38 -15.34 0.93
C ALA A 308 -1.78 -14.90 0.47
N THR A 309 -1.93 -13.64 0.05
CA THR A 309 -3.17 -13.08 -0.50
C THR A 309 -3.56 -13.78 -1.81
N LEU A 310 -2.59 -14.02 -2.70
CA LEU A 310 -2.80 -14.79 -3.92
C LEU A 310 -3.21 -16.24 -3.61
N GLY A 311 -2.56 -16.88 -2.64
CA GLY A 311 -2.93 -18.23 -2.24
C GLY A 311 -4.32 -18.31 -1.62
N TYR A 312 -4.73 -17.34 -0.81
CA TYR A 312 -6.11 -17.23 -0.32
C TYR A 312 -7.09 -17.00 -1.47
N HIS A 313 -6.73 -16.18 -2.46
CA HIS A 313 -7.54 -16.00 -3.67
C HIS A 313 -7.76 -17.34 -4.39
N LEU A 314 -6.69 -18.11 -4.62
CA LEU A 314 -6.75 -19.42 -5.28
C LEU A 314 -7.56 -20.44 -4.48
N LEU A 315 -7.31 -20.54 -3.17
CA LEU A 315 -8.01 -21.43 -2.24
C LEU A 315 -9.53 -21.18 -2.27
N THR A 316 -9.92 -19.91 -2.21
CA THR A 316 -11.32 -19.51 -2.21
C THR A 316 -11.94 -19.49 -3.61
N ARG A 317 -11.15 -19.45 -4.68
CA ARG A 317 -11.64 -19.53 -6.08
C ARG A 317 -11.90 -20.96 -6.52
N ALA A 318 -11.08 -21.93 -6.10
CA ALA A 318 -11.30 -23.36 -6.36
C ALA A 318 -12.66 -23.87 -5.81
N SER A 319 -13.30 -23.09 -4.92
CA SER A 319 -14.70 -23.31 -4.50
C SER A 319 -15.74 -23.20 -5.62
N SER A 320 -15.40 -22.54 -6.73
CA SER A 320 -16.30 -22.32 -7.87
C SER A 320 -16.15 -23.33 -9.01
N LEU A 321 -15.08 -24.15 -9.05
CA LEU A 321 -14.73 -24.98 -10.22
C LEU A 321 -14.70 -26.51 -9.99
N ALA A 322 -14.51 -26.99 -8.76
CA ALA A 322 -14.23 -28.41 -8.48
C ALA A 322 -15.47 -29.33 -8.43
N GLY A 323 -16.43 -29.15 -9.32
CA GLY A 323 -17.68 -29.94 -9.32
C GLY A 323 -18.34 -30.06 -10.68
N ARG A 324 -17.56 -30.35 -11.73
CA ARG A 324 -18.09 -30.89 -12.98
C ARG A 324 -18.11 -32.43 -12.87
N PRO A 325 -19.25 -33.10 -13.12
CA PRO A 325 -19.29 -34.56 -13.22
C PRO A 325 -18.42 -35.05 -14.39
#